data_AF-A0A9C9XTK0-F1
#
_entry.id   AF-A0A9C9XTK0-F1
#
_cell.length_a   1.000
_cell.length_b   1.000
_cell.length_c   1.000
_cell.angle_alpha   90.00
_cell.angle_beta   90.00
_cell.angle_gamma   90.00
#
_symmetry.space_group_name_H-M   'P 1'
#
loop_
_entity.id
_entity.type
_entity.pdbx_description
1 polymer ?
#
loop_
_entity_poly.entity_id
_entity_poly.type
_entity_poly.pdbx_seq_one_letter_code
_entity_poly.pdbx_strand_id
1 'polypeptide(L)'
;MTVHHAPTPAPDRDDPLADYPDNLIINRPDLKSRPLIFGEQILTIIFWGFWFYLWLPLISVIAWLLGFRILYTHIMELGGIDNFFAQFDTFSRGVAIASGLLACWSFYNLKRYGSYNRRNKVLPTDIKRLKKEFSLSDRDWQTFQEARVLLLSLDARGRVTGVQAKDSTP
;
A
#
# COMPACT_ATOMS: atom_id res chain seq x y z
N MET A 1 -9.81 41.70 8.18
CA MET A 1 -9.93 41.13 6.82
C MET A 1 -10.88 39.96 6.89
N THR A 2 -12.17 40.24 6.74
CA THR A 2 -13.26 39.26 6.74
C THR A 2 -13.46 38.76 5.33
N VAL A 3 -13.14 37.50 5.08
CA VAL A 3 -13.39 36.84 3.79
C VAL A 3 -14.90 36.63 3.70
N HIS A 4 -15.56 37.46 2.90
CA HIS A 4 -16.95 37.25 2.49
C HIS A 4 -16.99 35.95 1.69
N HIS A 5 -17.45 34.87 2.33
CA HIS A 5 -17.74 33.62 1.64
C HIS A 5 -19.01 33.85 0.82
N ALA A 6 -18.86 33.93 -0.51
CA ALA A 6 -20.00 33.93 -1.41
C ALA A 6 -20.81 32.64 -1.18
N PRO A 7 -22.15 32.71 -1.12
CA PRO A 7 -22.97 31.52 -1.01
C PRO A 7 -22.69 30.63 -2.22
N THR A 8 -22.37 29.36 -1.97
CA THR A 8 -22.25 28.33 -3.00
C THR A 8 -23.50 28.40 -3.88
N PRO A 9 -23.37 28.59 -5.21
CA PRO A 9 -24.54 28.62 -6.08
C PRO A 9 -25.32 27.33 -5.88
N ALA A 10 -26.64 27.44 -5.77
CA ALA A 10 -27.52 26.28 -5.63
C ALA A 10 -27.18 25.27 -6.74
N PRO A 11 -27.09 23.97 -6.43
CA PRO A 11 -26.79 22.96 -7.44
C PRO A 11 -27.78 23.14 -8.58
N ASP A 12 -27.25 23.29 -9.78
CA ASP A 12 -28.03 23.35 -11.00
C ASP A 12 -28.91 22.08 -11.02
N ARG A 13 -30.23 22.27 -11.04
CA ARG A 13 -31.19 21.17 -10.87
C ARG A 13 -31.09 20.14 -11.99
N ASP A 14 -30.46 20.54 -13.08
CA ASP A 14 -30.24 19.73 -14.26
C ASP A 14 -28.77 19.30 -14.42
N ASP A 15 -27.87 19.57 -13.46
CA ASP A 15 -26.51 19.03 -13.47
C ASP A 15 -26.57 17.53 -13.19
N PRO A 16 -26.37 16.69 -14.22
CA PRO A 16 -26.57 15.26 -14.09
C PRO A 16 -25.33 14.57 -13.50
N LEU A 17 -24.42 15.35 -12.91
CA LEU A 17 -23.28 14.94 -12.09
C LEU A 17 -23.38 15.46 -10.64
N ALA A 18 -24.38 16.28 -10.30
CA ALA A 18 -24.58 16.79 -8.93
C ALA A 18 -24.94 15.67 -7.92
N ASP A 19 -25.41 14.53 -8.41
CA ASP A 19 -25.73 13.34 -7.61
C ASP A 19 -24.65 12.26 -7.67
N TYR A 20 -23.44 12.60 -8.14
CA TYR A 20 -22.30 11.69 -8.04
C TYR A 20 -21.61 11.91 -6.69
N PRO A 21 -21.70 10.98 -5.72
CA PRO A 21 -20.96 11.12 -4.48
C PRO A 21 -19.47 11.11 -4.78
N ASP A 22 -18.72 12.05 -4.18
CA ASP A 22 -17.27 12.26 -4.31
C ASP A 22 -16.40 11.06 -3.82
N ASN A 23 -16.99 9.88 -3.66
CA ASN A 23 -16.37 8.66 -3.19
C ASN A 23 -16.28 7.58 -4.29
N LEU A 24 -15.77 7.91 -5.48
CA LEU A 24 -15.45 6.93 -6.53
C LEU A 24 -14.20 6.07 -6.21
N ILE A 25 -13.96 5.76 -4.93
CA ILE A 25 -13.17 4.60 -4.53
C ILE A 25 -14.21 3.53 -4.24
N ILE A 26 -14.25 2.47 -5.05
CA ILE A 26 -15.09 1.29 -4.81
C ILE A 26 -14.60 0.62 -3.52
N ASN A 27 -15.03 1.15 -2.38
CA ASN A 27 -14.80 0.57 -1.07
C ASN A 27 -16.02 -0.30 -0.77
N ARG A 28 -15.87 -1.61 -0.93
CA ARG A 28 -16.87 -2.62 -0.55
C ARG A 28 -16.37 -3.34 0.71
N PRO A 29 -16.36 -2.67 1.89
CA PRO A 29 -15.87 -3.28 3.12
C PRO A 29 -16.71 -4.51 3.52
N ASP A 30 -17.94 -4.56 3.02
CA ASP A 30 -18.94 -5.63 3.20
C ASP A 30 -18.50 -6.99 2.62
N LEU A 31 -17.54 -6.98 1.69
CA LEU A 31 -16.98 -8.19 1.06
C LEU A 31 -15.72 -8.71 1.77
N LYS A 32 -15.14 -7.96 2.72
CA LYS A 32 -14.02 -8.44 3.54
C LYS A 32 -14.57 -9.27 4.70
N SER A 33 -14.30 -10.57 4.68
CA SER A 33 -14.58 -11.47 5.81
C SER A 33 -13.98 -10.93 7.10
N ARG A 34 -14.80 -10.72 8.13
CA ARG A 34 -14.40 -10.26 9.47
C ARG A 34 -13.18 -10.97 10.09
N PRO A 35 -12.98 -12.31 9.96
CA PRO A 35 -11.77 -12.96 10.47
C PRO A 35 -10.48 -12.49 9.78
N LEU A 36 -10.55 -12.02 8.53
CA LEU A 36 -9.41 -11.47 7.80
C LEU A 36 -8.96 -10.13 8.41
N ILE A 37 -9.92 -9.30 8.83
CA ILE A 37 -9.65 -7.99 9.45
C ILE A 37 -8.96 -8.15 10.81
N PHE A 38 -9.43 -9.09 11.64
CA PHE A 38 -8.80 -9.35 12.94
C PHE A 38 -7.41 -9.99 12.79
N GLY A 39 -7.21 -10.87 11.81
CA GLY A 39 -5.90 -11.45 11.50
C GLY A 39 -4.86 -10.40 11.11
N GLU A 40 -5.24 -9.43 10.28
CA GLU A 40 -4.37 -8.31 9.86
C GLU A 40 -3.92 -7.46 11.07
N GLN A 41 -4.83 -7.17 12.02
CA GLN A 41 -4.53 -6.38 13.22
C GLN A 41 -3.58 -7.10 14.18
N ILE A 42 -3.83 -8.38 14.46
CA ILE A 42 -2.98 -9.18 15.36
C ILE A 42 -1.58 -9.33 14.77
N LEU A 43 -1.47 -9.61 13.46
CA LEU A 43 -0.20 -9.71 12.77
C LEU A 43 0.60 -8.41 12.87
N THR A 44 -0.09 -7.27 12.73
CA THR A 44 0.52 -5.96 12.87
C THR A 44 1.07 -5.76 14.28
N ILE A 45 0.30 -6.09 15.32
CA ILE A 45 0.74 -5.98 16.73
C ILE A 45 1.96 -6.87 17.01
N ILE A 46 1.94 -8.12 16.55
CA ILE A 46 3.08 -9.04 16.71
C ILE A 46 4.32 -8.47 16.02
N PHE A 47 4.16 -7.91 14.81
CA PHE A 47 5.26 -7.30 14.08
C PHE A 47 5.82 -6.07 14.80
N TRP A 48 4.97 -5.25 15.42
CA TRP A 48 5.41 -4.15 16.28
C TRP A 48 6.19 -4.65 17.50
N GLY A 49 5.74 -5.72 18.14
CA GLY A 49 6.47 -6.35 19.25
C GLY A 49 7.87 -6.82 18.82
N PHE A 50 7.96 -7.51 17.69
CA PHE A 50 9.24 -7.89 17.07
C PHE A 50 10.11 -6.68 16.72
N TRP A 51 9.50 -5.64 16.16
CA TRP A 51 10.20 -4.40 15.81
C TRP A 51 10.83 -3.78 17.05
N PHE A 52 10.07 -3.55 18.13
CA PHE A 52 10.62 -3.05 19.40
C PHE A 52 11.68 -3.99 19.98
N TYR A 53 11.48 -5.31 19.88
CA TYR A 53 12.47 -6.29 20.31
C TYR A 53 13.80 -6.14 19.56
N LEU A 54 13.77 -5.82 18.26
CA LEU A 54 14.98 -5.56 17.47
C LEU A 54 15.72 -4.28 17.89
N TRP A 55 15.06 -3.34 18.56
CA TRP A 55 15.71 -2.14 19.12
C TRP A 55 16.44 -2.40 20.44
N LEU A 56 16.08 -3.45 21.21
CA LEU A 56 16.76 -3.79 22.48
C LEU A 56 18.28 -3.91 22.35
N PRO A 57 18.88 -4.61 21.37
CA PRO A 57 20.34 -4.68 21.24
C PRO A 57 20.97 -3.31 20.99
N LEU A 58 20.33 -2.44 20.20
CA LEU A 58 20.83 -1.09 19.95
C LEU A 58 20.75 -0.21 21.20
N ILE A 59 19.60 -0.26 21.89
CA ILE A 59 19.41 0.45 23.16
C ILE A 59 20.40 -0.06 24.21
N SER A 60 20.66 -1.36 24.25
CA SER A 60 21.66 -1.96 25.13
C SER A 60 23.06 -1.42 24.82
N VAL A 61 23.47 -1.38 23.54
CA VAL A 61 24.76 -0.79 23.14
C VAL A 61 24.83 0.70 23.50
N ILE A 62 23.77 1.48 23.26
CA ILE A 62 23.70 2.89 23.62
C ILE A 62 23.79 3.07 25.15
N ALA A 63 23.06 2.25 25.91
CA ALA A 63 23.11 2.24 27.37
C ALA A 63 24.50 1.86 27.88
N TRP A 64 25.21 0.94 27.22
CA TRP A 64 26.60 0.61 27.50
C TRP A 64 27.54 1.76 27.13
N LEU A 65 27.35 2.45 26.01
CA LEU A 65 28.17 3.62 25.63
C LEU A 65 27.99 4.80 26.59
N LEU A 66 26.75 5.06 27.00
CA LEU A 66 26.41 6.10 27.97
C LEU A 66 26.84 5.71 29.39
N GLY A 67 26.64 4.43 29.76
CA GLY A 67 27.02 3.84 31.05
C GLY A 67 28.51 3.52 31.17
N PHE A 68 29.26 3.52 30.06
CA PHE A 68 30.71 3.28 30.02
C PHE A 68 31.44 4.24 30.94
N ARG A 69 31.02 5.52 30.98
CA ARG A 69 31.65 6.54 31.84
C ARG A 69 31.44 6.31 33.33
N ILE A 70 30.34 5.65 33.73
CA ILE A 70 29.97 5.44 35.13
C ILE A 70 30.56 4.12 35.64
N LEU A 71 30.62 3.09 34.79
CA LEU A 71 31.15 1.77 35.11
C LEU A 71 32.68 1.67 34.98
N TYR A 72 33.34 2.46 34.12
CA TYR A 72 34.81 2.43 33.98
C TYR A 72 35.52 2.70 35.31
N THR A 73 34.96 3.58 36.15
CA THR A 73 35.46 3.87 37.50
C THR A 73 35.20 2.76 38.52
N HIS A 74 34.18 1.91 38.34
CA HIS A 74 33.83 0.83 39.28
C HIS A 74 34.39 -0.55 38.87
N ILE A 75 34.64 -0.79 37.58
CA ILE A 75 35.10 -2.09 37.05
C ILE A 75 36.63 -2.25 37.15
N MET A 76 37.39 -1.15 37.14
CA MET A 76 38.87 -1.20 37.19
C MET A 76 39.41 -1.80 38.50
N GLU A 77 38.65 -1.79 39.60
CA GLU A 77 39.07 -2.38 40.88
C GLU A 77 38.78 -3.89 41.02
N LEU A 78 37.88 -4.50 40.21
CA LEU A 78 37.39 -5.86 40.45
C LEU A 78 37.56 -6.88 39.30
N GLY A 79 38.38 -6.59 38.28
CA GLY A 79 38.72 -7.60 37.26
C GLY A 79 37.57 -7.98 36.29
N GLY A 80 36.58 -7.11 36.12
CA GLY A 80 35.37 -7.38 35.30
C GLY A 80 35.54 -7.27 33.78
N ILE A 81 36.75 -7.04 33.28
CA ILE A 81 37.02 -6.80 31.85
C ILE A 81 36.82 -8.07 31.01
N ASP A 82 37.24 -9.24 31.51
CA ASP A 82 37.10 -10.49 30.75
C ASP A 82 35.63 -10.91 30.60
N ASN A 83 34.83 -10.69 31.64
CA ASN A 83 33.39 -10.99 31.63
C ASN A 83 32.64 -10.04 30.69
N PHE A 84 33.10 -8.79 30.56
CA PHE A 84 32.56 -7.82 29.61
C PHE A 84 32.78 -8.26 28.16
N PHE A 85 33.99 -8.71 27.81
CA PHE A 85 34.29 -9.18 26.45
C PHE A 85 33.55 -10.47 26.08
N ALA A 86 33.41 -11.42 27.02
CA ALA A 86 32.62 -12.63 26.80
C ALA A 86 31.13 -12.34 26.55
N GLN A 87 30.58 -11.35 27.27
CA GLN A 87 29.21 -10.91 27.09
C GLN A 87 29.00 -10.18 25.74
N PHE A 88 29.96 -9.32 25.38
CA PHE A 88 29.96 -8.61 24.09
C PHE A 88 30.02 -9.59 22.90
N ASP A 89 30.91 -10.58 22.99
CA ASP A 89 31.09 -11.63 21.99
C ASP A 89 29.78 -12.43 21.78
N THR A 90 29.11 -12.82 22.87
CA THR A 90 27.81 -13.50 22.81
C THR A 90 26.71 -12.65 22.17
N PHE A 91 26.63 -11.36 22.50
CA PHE A 91 25.69 -10.42 21.88
C PHE A 91 25.99 -10.23 20.38
N SER A 92 27.26 -10.05 20.03
CA SER A 92 27.69 -9.83 18.64
C SER A 92 27.34 -11.01 17.74
N ARG A 93 27.49 -12.25 18.23
CA ARG A 93 27.03 -13.46 17.53
C ARG A 93 25.53 -13.45 17.30
N GLY A 94 24.74 -13.10 18.32
CA GLY A 94 23.28 -13.01 18.18
C GLY A 94 22.88 -12.01 17.09
N VAL A 95 23.50 -10.83 17.09
CA VAL A 95 23.27 -9.80 16.07
C VAL A 95 23.70 -10.28 14.68
N ALA A 96 24.85 -10.95 14.57
CA ALA A 96 25.35 -11.48 13.30
C ALA A 96 24.41 -12.54 12.71
N ILE A 97 23.92 -13.47 13.55
CA ILE A 97 22.97 -14.51 13.12
C ILE A 97 21.65 -13.88 12.68
N ALA A 98 21.09 -12.97 13.46
CA ALA A 98 19.84 -12.28 13.12
C ALA A 98 19.97 -11.49 11.81
N SER A 99 21.07 -10.75 11.66
CA SER A 99 21.37 -9.98 10.44
C SER A 99 21.55 -10.89 9.23
N GLY A 100 22.23 -12.02 9.40
CA GLY A 100 22.41 -13.03 8.36
C GLY A 100 21.09 -13.66 7.91
N LEU A 101 20.20 -14.00 8.85
CA LEU A 101 18.86 -14.51 8.55
C LEU A 101 18.03 -13.49 7.76
N LEU A 102 18.04 -12.22 8.18
CA LEU A 102 17.37 -11.12 7.49
C LEU A 102 17.94 -10.89 6.07
N ALA A 103 19.27 -10.91 5.93
CA ALA A 103 19.93 -10.77 4.63
C ALA A 103 19.56 -11.93 3.69
N CYS A 104 19.61 -13.17 4.19
CA CYS A 104 19.19 -14.36 3.45
C CYS A 104 17.72 -14.27 3.03
N TRP A 105 16.83 -13.86 3.94
CA TRP A 105 15.42 -13.67 3.65
C TRP A 105 15.17 -12.60 2.58
N SER A 106 15.84 -11.46 2.70
CA SER A 106 15.76 -10.36 1.74
C SER A 106 16.23 -10.81 0.35
N PHE A 107 17.37 -11.51 0.28
CA PHE A 107 17.90 -12.03 -0.97
C PHE A 107 16.97 -13.07 -1.61
N TYR A 108 16.39 -13.96 -0.78
CA TYR A 108 15.37 -14.90 -1.23
C TYR A 108 14.15 -14.19 -1.80
N ASN A 109 13.64 -13.17 -1.11
CA ASN A 109 12.49 -12.39 -1.54
C ASN A 109 12.77 -11.69 -2.87
N LEU A 110 13.93 -11.06 -3.01
CA LEU A 110 14.35 -10.41 -4.24
C LEU A 110 14.51 -11.42 -5.39
N LYS A 111 15.11 -12.59 -5.15
CA LYS A 111 15.24 -13.63 -6.18
C LYS A 111 13.88 -14.20 -6.59
N ARG A 112 12.96 -14.40 -5.64
CA ARG A 112 11.64 -14.99 -5.89
C ARG A 112 10.68 -14.01 -6.57
N TYR A 113 10.69 -12.74 -6.17
CA TYR A 113 9.69 -11.75 -6.59
C TYR A 113 10.25 -10.61 -7.46
N GLY A 114 11.57 -10.41 -7.51
CA GLY A 114 12.21 -9.32 -8.26
C GLY A 114 12.10 -9.44 -9.78
N SER A 115 11.82 -10.63 -10.31
CA SER A 115 11.58 -10.82 -11.76
C SER A 115 10.14 -10.54 -12.20
N TYR A 116 9.21 -10.29 -11.25
CA TYR A 116 7.82 -10.00 -11.63
C TYR A 116 7.68 -8.50 -11.93
N ASN A 117 8.18 -8.11 -13.09
CA ASN A 117 7.96 -6.80 -13.67
C ASN A 117 6.46 -6.68 -13.99
N ARG A 118 5.64 -6.35 -12.98
CA ARG A 118 4.20 -6.05 -13.10
C ARG A 118 3.92 -4.80 -13.96
N ARG A 119 4.97 -4.21 -14.55
CA ARG A 119 4.90 -3.19 -15.60
C ARG A 119 5.05 -3.81 -16.99
N ASN A 120 4.55 -5.03 -17.20
CA ASN A 120 4.20 -5.42 -18.55
C ASN A 120 3.15 -4.40 -18.99
N LYS A 121 3.57 -3.46 -19.84
CA LYS A 121 2.66 -2.56 -20.54
C LYS A 121 1.58 -3.46 -21.11
N VAL A 122 0.35 -3.28 -20.64
CA VAL A 122 -0.81 -3.90 -21.27
C VAL A 122 -0.65 -3.62 -22.75
N LEU A 123 -0.42 -4.67 -23.54
CA LEU A 123 -0.25 -4.48 -24.98
C LEU A 123 -1.51 -3.75 -25.46
N PRO A 124 -1.39 -2.71 -26.31
CA PRO A 124 -2.56 -2.03 -26.84
C PRO A 124 -3.46 -3.08 -27.48
N THR A 125 -4.62 -3.33 -26.87
CA THR A 125 -5.59 -4.28 -27.39
C THR A 125 -6.00 -3.82 -28.78
N ASP A 126 -5.95 -4.72 -29.76
CA ASP A 126 -6.31 -4.42 -31.14
C ASP A 126 -7.75 -3.88 -31.18
N ILE A 127 -7.88 -2.61 -31.58
CA ILE A 127 -9.16 -1.89 -31.67
C ILE A 127 -10.14 -2.64 -32.56
N LYS A 128 -9.65 -3.36 -33.58
CA LYS A 128 -10.50 -4.19 -34.45
C LYS A 128 -11.15 -5.35 -33.69
N ARG A 129 -10.43 -5.94 -32.74
CA ARG A 129 -10.95 -7.02 -31.89
C ARG A 129 -11.99 -6.51 -30.92
N LEU A 130 -11.75 -5.36 -30.30
CA LEU A 130 -12.72 -4.67 -29.43
C LEU A 130 -14.01 -4.32 -30.18
N LYS A 131 -13.92 -3.71 -31.36
CA LYS A 131 -15.11 -3.38 -32.18
C LYS A 131 -15.95 -4.60 -32.52
N LYS A 132 -15.30 -5.72 -32.85
CA LYS A 132 -15.98 -6.98 -33.15
C LYS A 132 -16.65 -7.60 -31.94
N GLU A 133 -15.99 -7.60 -30.79
CA GLU A 133 -16.48 -8.24 -29.56
C GLU A 133 -17.67 -7.48 -28.95
N PHE A 134 -17.66 -6.16 -29.07
CA PHE A 134 -18.75 -5.29 -28.61
C PHE A 134 -19.77 -4.94 -29.71
N SER A 135 -19.67 -5.54 -30.90
CA SER A 135 -20.51 -5.25 -32.08
C SER A 135 -20.65 -3.74 -32.37
N LEU A 136 -19.58 -2.97 -32.19
CA LEU A 136 -19.58 -1.52 -32.35
C LEU A 136 -19.37 -1.14 -33.82
N SER A 137 -20.21 -0.26 -34.34
CA SER A 137 -19.96 0.35 -35.65
C SER A 137 -18.80 1.35 -35.57
N ASP A 138 -18.17 1.65 -36.70
CA ASP A 138 -17.09 2.65 -36.76
C ASP A 138 -17.57 4.04 -36.33
N ARG A 139 -18.86 4.34 -36.57
CA ARG A 139 -19.50 5.59 -36.18
C ARG A 139 -19.70 5.66 -34.66
N ASP A 140 -20.22 4.59 -34.05
CA ASP A 140 -20.42 4.53 -32.59
C ASP A 140 -19.08 4.63 -31.86
N TRP A 141 -18.04 4.02 -32.41
CA TRP A 141 -16.69 4.11 -31.86
C TRP A 141 -16.13 5.54 -31.85
N GLN A 142 -16.36 6.32 -32.92
CA GLN A 142 -15.96 7.73 -32.95
C GLN A 142 -16.76 8.55 -31.94
N THR A 143 -18.08 8.37 -31.90
CA THR A 143 -18.94 9.02 -30.88
C THR A 143 -18.48 8.70 -29.47
N PHE A 144 -18.03 7.47 -29.21
CA PHE A 144 -17.55 7.05 -27.88
C PHE A 144 -16.18 7.60 -27.51
N GLN A 145 -15.30 7.83 -28.49
CA GLN A 145 -14.00 8.46 -28.23
C GLN A 145 -14.13 9.96 -27.94
N GLU A 146 -15.14 10.61 -28.50
CA GLU A 146 -15.41 12.03 -28.30
C GLU A 146 -16.27 12.28 -27.06
N ALA A 147 -17.06 11.30 -26.62
CA ALA A 147 -17.89 11.40 -25.42
C ALA A 147 -17.06 11.42 -24.13
N ARG A 148 -17.27 12.46 -23.31
CA ARG A 148 -16.66 12.57 -21.98
C ARG A 148 -17.19 11.54 -20.99
N VAL A 149 -18.43 11.08 -21.18
CA VAL A 149 -19.12 10.12 -20.29
C VAL A 149 -19.89 9.11 -21.14
N LEU A 150 -19.66 7.82 -20.86
CA LEU A 150 -20.37 6.70 -21.47
C LEU A 150 -21.22 6.00 -20.42
N LEU A 151 -22.51 5.83 -20.71
CA LEU A 151 -23.41 5.05 -19.88
C LEU A 151 -23.45 3.61 -20.41
N LEU A 152 -22.95 2.67 -19.60
CA LEU A 152 -22.99 1.24 -19.91
C LEU A 152 -24.18 0.60 -19.20
N SER A 153 -25.13 0.05 -19.96
CA SER A 153 -26.17 -0.81 -19.42
C SER A 153 -25.66 -2.25 -19.35
N LEU A 154 -25.72 -2.83 -18.15
CA LEU A 154 -25.30 -4.21 -17.88
C LEU A 154 -26.52 -5.07 -17.55
N ASP A 155 -26.55 -6.30 -18.06
CA ASP A 155 -27.54 -7.30 -17.63
C ASP A 155 -27.26 -7.83 -16.21
N ALA A 156 -28.20 -8.61 -15.66
CA ALA A 156 -28.06 -9.25 -14.35
C ALA A 156 -26.89 -10.25 -14.25
N ARG A 157 -26.21 -10.57 -15.36
CA ARG A 157 -25.02 -11.45 -15.45
C ARG A 157 -23.74 -10.66 -15.73
N GLY A 158 -23.80 -9.32 -15.74
CA GLY A 158 -22.67 -8.43 -15.98
C GLY A 158 -22.24 -8.29 -17.44
N ARG A 159 -23.08 -8.69 -18.40
CA ARG A 159 -22.81 -8.49 -19.84
C ARG A 159 -23.32 -7.13 -20.29
N VAL A 160 -22.54 -6.45 -21.13
CA VAL A 160 -22.93 -5.16 -21.73
C VAL A 160 -24.08 -5.37 -22.70
N THR A 161 -25.23 -4.75 -22.43
CA THR A 161 -26.43 -4.81 -23.28
C THR A 161 -26.64 -3.54 -24.09
N GLY A 162 -26.01 -2.43 -23.71
CA GLY A 162 -26.05 -1.18 -24.44
C GLY A 162 -24.99 -0.20 -23.96
N VAL A 163 -24.50 0.63 -24.88
CA VAL A 163 -23.59 1.74 -24.58
C VAL A 163 -24.21 3.00 -25.19
N GLN A 164 -24.44 4.01 -24.38
CA GLN A 164 -24.94 5.31 -24.83
C GLN A 164 -23.91 6.38 -24.47
N ALA A 165 -23.54 7.18 -25.46
CA ALA A 165 -22.85 8.43 -25.19
C ALA A 165 -23.85 9.38 -24.54
N LYS A 166 -23.50 9.95 -23.39
CA LYS A 166 -24.31 11.01 -22.79
C LYS A 166 -24.04 12.27 -23.62
N ASP A 167 -24.88 12.50 -24.62
CA ASP A 167 -24.84 13.71 -25.43
C ASP A 167 -24.96 14.91 -24.48
N SER A 168 -23.96 15.78 -24.54
CA SER A 168 -24.04 17.09 -23.90
C SER A 168 -25.02 17.90 -24.75
N THR A 169 -26.28 17.93 -24.35
CA THR A 169 -27.24 18.89 -24.89
C THR A 169 -26.67 20.30 -24.67
N PRO A 170 -26.63 21.16 -25.70
CA PRO A 170 -26.10 22.52 -25.58
C PRO A 170 -26.91 23.41 -24.61
#